data_AF-A0A7R9GQ19-F1
#
_entry.id   AF-A0A7R9GQ19-F1
#
_cell.length_a   1.000
_cell.length_b   1.000
_cell.length_c   1.000
_cell.angle_alpha   90.00
_cell.angle_beta   90.00
_cell.angle_gamma   90.00
#
_symmetry.space_group_name_H-M   'P 1'
#
loop_
_entity.id
_entity.type
_entity.pdbx_description
1 polymer ?
#
loop_
_entity_poly.entity_id
_entity_poly.type
_entity_poly.pdbx_seq_one_letter_code
_entity_poly.pdbx_strand_id
1 'polypeptide(L)'
;MSRHLVPSQQKLAEKLSLMNDRGIGMLTRIYNIKKACGDAKSKPGFLSDKTLESSIKYIVRRFPNIDIKGLQAITQIRNEIIKSLSLYYYTFVDLLDFKDNVCELLTTMDACQVHLDITLNFELTKAYLDLVVTYVTLMVLLSRVEDRKAVLGLFNAAHEMVHNQSDSSFPRLGQMIMDYDPPIKKLSEEFGPHAKLLCTALVSLSQIYFGRNLSAEKWRSKIEFSGKSWTLIEAFSDRHHVL
;
A
#
# COMPACT_ATOMS: atom_id res chain seq x y z
N MET A 1 -7.23 22.92 -24.31
CA MET A 1 -6.03 23.71 -23.91
C MET A 1 -5.56 23.17 -22.57
N SER A 2 -4.45 22.45 -22.52
CA SER A 2 -3.85 21.99 -21.25
C SER A 2 -3.31 23.21 -20.50
N ARG A 3 -3.75 23.42 -19.26
CA ARG A 3 -3.16 24.47 -18.39
C ARG A 3 -1.66 24.23 -18.27
N HIS A 4 -0.86 25.28 -18.41
CA HIS A 4 0.58 25.21 -18.16
C HIS A 4 0.83 24.79 -16.71
N LEU A 5 1.65 23.76 -16.51
CA LEU A 5 2.10 23.34 -15.18
C LEU A 5 2.98 24.45 -14.59
N VAL A 6 2.58 25.01 -13.45
CA VAL A 6 3.37 26.00 -12.71
C VAL A 6 4.03 25.30 -11.51
N PRO A 7 5.35 25.02 -11.53
CA PRO A 7 6.00 24.20 -10.50
C PRO A 7 5.83 24.72 -9.08
N SER A 8 5.92 26.04 -8.88
CA SER A 8 5.79 26.69 -7.58
C SER A 8 4.40 26.56 -6.95
N GLN A 9 3.38 26.20 -7.72
CA GLN A 9 2.00 26.03 -7.25
C GLN A 9 1.61 24.56 -7.05
N GLN A 10 2.54 23.62 -7.21
CA GLN A 10 2.21 22.18 -7.12
C GLN A 10 2.06 21.64 -5.70
N LYS A 11 2.51 22.41 -4.68
CA LYS A 11 2.39 22.05 -3.25
C LYS A 11 2.94 20.66 -2.94
N LEU A 12 4.12 20.34 -3.51
CA LEU A 12 4.69 19.00 -3.46
C LEU A 12 4.95 18.55 -2.02
N ALA A 13 5.45 19.45 -1.17
CA ALA A 13 5.72 19.16 0.23
C ALA A 13 4.44 18.77 0.98
N GLU A 14 3.36 19.55 0.83
CA GLU A 14 2.09 19.28 1.50
C GLU A 14 1.45 17.99 0.98
N LYS A 15 1.47 17.76 -0.33
CA LYS A 15 0.95 16.53 -0.93
C LYS A 15 1.73 15.30 -0.46
N LEU A 16 3.07 15.35 -0.45
CA LEU A 16 3.91 14.26 0.04
C LEU A 16 3.65 13.96 1.52
N SER A 17 3.57 14.98 2.37
CA SER A 17 3.31 14.80 3.80
C SER A 17 1.95 14.14 4.05
N LEU A 18 0.89 14.63 3.40
CA LEU A 18 -0.46 14.08 3.52
C LEU A 18 -0.57 12.65 2.97
N MET A 19 0.07 12.37 1.82
CA MET A 19 0.04 11.05 1.22
C MET A 19 0.83 10.02 2.03
N ASN A 20 1.97 10.40 2.61
CA ASN A 20 2.72 9.50 3.49
C ASN A 20 1.90 9.10 4.73
N ASP A 21 1.31 10.08 5.42
CA ASP A 21 0.47 9.80 6.60
C ASP A 21 -0.75 8.93 6.25
N ARG A 22 -1.47 9.29 5.17
CA ARG A 22 -2.59 8.48 4.65
C ARG A 22 -2.15 7.06 4.29
N GLY A 23 -0.98 6.90 3.69
CA GLY A 23 -0.42 5.61 3.29
C GLY A 23 -0.20 4.67 4.47
N ILE A 24 0.30 5.17 5.60
CA ILE A 24 0.45 4.39 6.85
C ILE A 24 -0.92 3.94 7.40
N GLY A 25 -1.91 4.83 7.40
CA GLY A 25 -3.28 4.50 7.77
C GLY A 25 -3.86 3.39 6.89
N MET A 26 -3.67 3.49 5.57
CA MET A 26 -4.14 2.49 4.62
C MET A 26 -3.42 1.14 4.79
N LEU A 27 -2.09 1.14 4.98
CA LEU A 27 -1.33 -0.08 5.29
C LEU A 27 -1.89 -0.78 6.52
N THR A 28 -2.18 -0.03 7.59
CA THR A 28 -2.74 -0.57 8.83
C THR A 28 -4.11 -1.22 8.60
N ARG A 29 -5.00 -0.55 7.85
CA ARG A 29 -6.33 -1.08 7.54
C ARG A 29 -6.27 -2.34 6.68
N ILE A 30 -5.46 -2.34 5.62
CA ILE A 30 -5.30 -3.51 4.75
C ILE A 30 -4.63 -4.66 5.50
N TYR A 31 -3.67 -4.37 6.38
CA TYR A 31 -3.06 -5.37 7.26
C TYR A 31 -4.10 -6.05 8.16
N ASN A 32 -4.96 -5.25 8.80
CA ASN A 32 -6.02 -5.78 9.66
C ASN A 32 -7.04 -6.62 8.86
N ILE A 33 -7.41 -6.20 7.64
CA ILE A 33 -8.27 -7.01 6.76
C ILE A 33 -7.58 -8.33 6.40
N LYS A 34 -6.30 -8.30 6.03
CA LYS A 34 -5.53 -9.52 5.72
C LYS A 34 -5.52 -10.47 6.91
N LYS A 35 -5.27 -9.96 8.12
CA LYS A 35 -5.27 -10.77 9.34
C LYS A 35 -6.65 -11.34 9.64
N ALA A 36 -7.69 -10.52 9.54
CA ALA A 36 -9.06 -10.93 9.81
C ALA A 36 -9.54 -12.03 8.85
N CYS A 37 -9.23 -11.91 7.55
CA CYS A 37 -9.59 -12.92 6.55
C CYS A 37 -8.75 -14.20 6.66
N GLY A 38 -7.53 -14.11 7.20
CA GLY A 38 -6.65 -15.26 7.39
C GLY A 38 -6.89 -16.05 8.68
N ASP A 39 -7.64 -15.51 9.64
CA ASP A 39 -7.97 -16.19 10.89
C ASP A 39 -9.41 -16.73 10.89
N ALA A 40 -9.56 -18.02 11.22
CA ALA A 40 -10.83 -18.71 11.14
C ALA A 40 -11.91 -18.18 12.11
N LYS A 41 -11.51 -17.49 13.19
CA LYS A 41 -12.45 -16.94 14.19
C LYS A 41 -12.94 -15.55 13.79
N SER A 42 -12.09 -14.73 13.16
CA SER A 42 -12.44 -13.37 12.75
C SER A 42 -12.94 -13.25 11.32
N LYS A 43 -12.72 -14.26 10.46
CA LYS A 43 -13.16 -14.25 9.07
C LYS A 43 -14.68 -14.08 9.00
N PRO A 44 -15.21 -13.16 8.16
CA PRO A 44 -16.65 -13.00 7.98
C PRO A 44 -17.31 -14.35 7.65
N GLY A 45 -18.35 -14.72 8.42
CA GLY A 45 -18.98 -16.05 8.36
C GLY A 45 -19.41 -16.45 6.95
N PHE A 46 -19.84 -15.49 6.13
CA PHE A 46 -20.22 -15.71 4.72
C PHE A 46 -19.12 -16.40 3.90
N LEU A 47 -17.85 -16.09 4.17
CA LEU A 47 -16.71 -16.63 3.42
C LEU A 47 -16.37 -18.08 3.80
N SER A 48 -16.92 -18.57 4.91
CA SER A 48 -16.72 -19.93 5.43
C SER A 48 -18.01 -20.76 5.39
N ASP A 49 -19.12 -20.18 4.94
CA ASP A 49 -20.42 -20.84 4.87
C ASP A 49 -20.48 -21.81 3.68
N LYS A 50 -20.69 -23.09 3.98
CA LYS A 50 -20.81 -24.16 2.98
C LYS A 50 -21.97 -23.92 2.00
N THR A 51 -23.02 -23.24 2.42
CA THR A 51 -24.17 -22.92 1.57
C THR A 51 -23.82 -21.87 0.50
N LEU A 52 -22.83 -21.01 0.78
CA LEU A 52 -22.38 -19.94 -0.12
C LEU A 52 -21.16 -20.32 -0.97
N GLU A 53 -20.56 -21.49 -0.72
CA GLU A 53 -19.32 -21.93 -1.37
C GLU A 53 -19.43 -21.93 -2.91
N SER A 54 -20.56 -22.38 -3.47
CA SER A 54 -20.81 -22.39 -4.91
C SER A 54 -20.88 -20.98 -5.49
N SER A 55 -21.58 -20.07 -4.82
CA SER A 55 -21.70 -18.65 -5.17
C SER A 55 -20.33 -17.95 -5.12
N ILE A 56 -19.53 -18.22 -4.09
CA ILE A 56 -18.18 -17.65 -3.94
C ILE A 56 -17.26 -18.15 -5.06
N LYS A 57 -17.25 -19.45 -5.36
CA LYS A 57 -16.46 -20.00 -6.47
C LYS A 57 -16.86 -19.40 -7.81
N TYR A 58 -18.16 -19.20 -8.03
CA TYR A 58 -18.68 -18.53 -9.23
C TYR A 58 -18.16 -17.09 -9.33
N ILE A 59 -18.28 -16.31 -8.25
CA ILE A 59 -17.79 -14.93 -8.15
C ILE A 59 -16.30 -14.86 -8.46
N VAL A 60 -15.47 -15.64 -7.77
CA VAL A 60 -14.00 -15.60 -7.93
C VAL A 60 -13.58 -15.95 -9.36
N ARG A 61 -14.25 -16.94 -9.98
CA ARG A 61 -13.98 -17.35 -11.37
C ARG A 61 -14.37 -16.30 -12.40
N ARG A 62 -15.44 -15.55 -12.14
CA ARG A 62 -15.99 -14.54 -13.07
C ARG A 62 -15.47 -13.13 -12.80
N PHE A 63 -14.77 -12.93 -11.70
CA PHE A 63 -14.29 -11.62 -11.26
C PHE A 63 -13.44 -10.92 -12.36
N PRO A 64 -13.68 -9.62 -12.65
CA PRO A 64 -14.68 -8.72 -12.06
C PRO A 64 -16.05 -8.74 -12.73
N ASN A 65 -16.24 -9.50 -13.82
CA ASN A 65 -17.46 -9.54 -14.63
C ASN A 65 -18.47 -10.59 -14.10
N ILE A 66 -19.14 -10.28 -12.99
CA ILE A 66 -20.06 -11.17 -12.29
C ILE A 66 -21.50 -10.97 -12.80
N ASP A 67 -22.22 -12.05 -13.10
CA ASP A 67 -23.66 -12.00 -13.40
C ASP A 67 -24.47 -12.45 -12.16
N ILE A 68 -25.29 -11.54 -11.63
CA ILE A 68 -26.09 -11.76 -10.42
C ILE A 68 -27.21 -12.80 -10.60
N LYS A 69 -27.60 -13.14 -11.83
CA LYS A 69 -28.63 -14.17 -12.09
C LYS A 69 -28.24 -15.54 -11.56
N GLY A 70 -26.93 -15.82 -11.47
CA GLY A 70 -26.39 -17.06 -10.91
C GLY A 70 -26.32 -17.12 -9.38
N LEU A 71 -26.74 -16.06 -8.66
CA LEU A 71 -26.45 -15.85 -7.24
C LEU A 71 -27.69 -15.89 -6.34
N GLN A 72 -28.66 -16.77 -6.66
CA GLN A 72 -29.93 -16.92 -5.92
C GLN A 72 -29.76 -17.12 -4.40
N ALA A 73 -28.69 -17.82 -3.97
CA ALA A 73 -28.42 -18.10 -2.55
C ALA A 73 -28.09 -16.84 -1.73
N ILE A 74 -27.63 -15.77 -2.38
CA ILE A 74 -27.25 -14.50 -1.74
C ILE A 74 -28.48 -13.61 -1.51
N THR A 75 -29.55 -13.80 -2.28
CA THR A 75 -30.73 -12.92 -2.30
C THR A 75 -31.32 -12.68 -0.92
N GLN A 76 -31.49 -13.73 -0.09
CA GLN A 76 -32.13 -13.59 1.23
C GLN A 76 -31.25 -12.89 2.27
N ILE A 77 -29.93 -12.95 2.11
CA ILE A 77 -28.93 -12.42 3.04
C ILE A 77 -28.21 -11.15 2.55
N ARG A 78 -28.63 -10.60 1.40
CA ARG A 78 -27.97 -9.46 0.72
C ARG A 78 -27.74 -8.25 1.63
N ASN A 79 -28.71 -7.90 2.49
CA ASN A 79 -28.59 -6.78 3.41
C ASN A 79 -27.53 -7.01 4.49
N GLU A 80 -27.41 -8.26 4.97
CA GLU A 80 -26.41 -8.63 5.97
C GLU A 80 -25.00 -8.64 5.37
N ILE A 81 -24.87 -9.09 4.12
CA ILE A 81 -23.62 -9.05 3.37
C ILE A 81 -23.15 -7.60 3.19
N ILE A 82 -24.03 -6.69 2.73
CA ILE A 82 -23.70 -5.26 2.60
C ILE A 82 -23.23 -4.72 3.94
N LYS A 83 -24.00 -4.94 5.02
CA LYS A 83 -23.66 -4.46 6.36
C LYS A 83 -22.29 -4.97 6.80
N SER A 84 -22.02 -6.27 6.66
CA SER A 84 -20.80 -6.90 7.15
C SER A 84 -19.55 -6.61 6.32
N LEU A 85 -19.69 -6.51 5.00
CA LEU A 85 -18.55 -6.35 4.09
C LEU A 85 -18.28 -4.90 3.68
N SER A 86 -19.20 -3.96 3.98
CA SER A 86 -19.06 -2.52 3.66
C SER A 86 -17.72 -1.94 4.08
N LEU A 87 -17.29 -2.18 5.33
CA LEU A 87 -16.02 -1.65 5.83
C LEU A 87 -14.83 -2.14 5.00
N TYR A 88 -14.84 -3.42 4.60
CA TYR A 88 -13.76 -3.99 3.80
C TYR A 88 -13.80 -3.44 2.38
N TYR A 89 -14.99 -3.42 1.77
CA TYR A 89 -15.20 -2.90 0.43
C TYR A 89 -14.72 -1.45 0.31
N TYR A 90 -15.21 -0.55 1.18
CA TYR A 90 -14.84 0.85 1.12
C TYR A 90 -13.37 1.09 1.50
N THR A 91 -12.73 0.22 2.29
CA THR A 91 -11.27 0.29 2.49
C THR A 91 -10.50 0.01 1.20
N PHE A 92 -10.99 -0.90 0.35
CA PHE A 92 -10.38 -1.14 -0.96
C PHE A 92 -10.67 0.00 -1.95
N VAL A 93 -11.82 0.66 -1.85
CA VAL A 93 -12.12 1.90 -2.59
C VAL A 93 -11.17 3.03 -2.15
N ASP A 94 -10.96 3.22 -0.85
CA ASP A 94 -10.02 4.22 -0.32
C ASP A 94 -8.59 3.99 -0.83
N LEU A 95 -8.20 2.72 -1.01
CA LEU A 95 -6.94 2.32 -1.62
C LEU A 95 -6.91 2.67 -3.12
N LEU A 96 -7.96 2.39 -3.88
CA LEU A 96 -8.03 2.80 -5.28
C LEU A 96 -7.81 4.33 -5.43
N ASP A 97 -8.48 5.12 -4.59
CA ASP A 97 -8.30 6.58 -4.58
C ASP A 97 -6.89 6.98 -4.14
N PHE A 98 -6.32 6.32 -3.12
CA PHE A 98 -4.95 6.57 -2.69
C PHE A 98 -3.96 6.31 -3.84
N LYS A 99 -4.12 5.20 -4.55
CA LYS A 99 -3.31 4.88 -5.73
C LYS A 99 -3.38 6.01 -6.76
N ASP A 100 -4.57 6.46 -7.13
CA ASP A 100 -4.74 7.51 -8.14
C ASP A 100 -3.98 8.79 -7.75
N ASN A 101 -4.12 9.21 -6.49
CA ASN A 101 -3.44 10.38 -5.94
C ASN A 101 -1.91 10.23 -5.94
N VAL A 102 -1.39 9.04 -5.62
CA VAL A 102 0.05 8.76 -5.68
C VAL A 102 0.55 8.82 -7.13
N CYS A 103 -0.12 8.16 -8.07
CA CYS A 103 0.28 8.18 -9.48
C CYS A 103 0.28 9.61 -10.06
N GLU A 104 -0.73 10.42 -9.71
CA GLU A 104 -0.80 11.83 -10.13
C GLU A 104 0.36 12.64 -9.53
N LEU A 105 0.67 12.44 -8.26
CA LEU A 105 1.78 13.13 -7.58
C LEU A 105 3.13 12.76 -8.19
N LEU A 106 3.41 11.47 -8.43
CA LEU A 106 4.65 11.02 -9.06
C LEU A 106 4.79 11.64 -10.46
N THR A 107 3.73 11.58 -11.27
CA THR A 107 3.69 12.19 -12.61
C THR A 107 3.97 13.70 -12.55
N THR A 108 3.40 14.39 -11.57
CA THR A 108 3.62 15.83 -11.35
C THR A 108 5.09 16.12 -11.01
N MET A 109 5.71 15.30 -10.15
CA MET A 109 7.12 15.47 -9.77
C MET A 109 8.07 15.23 -10.96
N ASP A 110 7.79 14.25 -11.82
CA ASP A 110 8.56 14.05 -13.05
C ASP A 110 8.39 15.22 -14.02
N ALA A 111 7.16 15.72 -14.20
CA ALA A 111 6.87 16.86 -15.06
C ALA A 111 7.54 18.15 -14.56
N CYS A 112 7.69 18.32 -13.24
CA CYS A 112 8.46 19.39 -12.64
C CYS A 112 9.98 19.18 -12.69
N GLN A 113 10.46 18.02 -13.16
CA GLN A 113 11.88 17.64 -13.19
C GLN A 113 12.57 17.87 -11.84
N VAL A 114 11.92 17.46 -10.75
CA VAL A 114 12.41 17.66 -9.38
C VAL A 114 13.81 17.03 -9.24
N HIS A 115 14.73 17.76 -8.62
CA HIS A 115 16.02 17.20 -8.21
C HIS A 115 15.89 16.58 -6.81
N LEU A 116 16.28 15.31 -6.66
CA LEU A 116 16.27 14.60 -5.38
C LEU A 116 17.67 14.14 -5.02
N ASP A 117 18.18 14.64 -3.90
CA ASP A 117 19.44 14.25 -3.30
C ASP A 117 19.29 14.26 -1.78
N ILE A 118 19.47 13.10 -1.15
CA ILE A 118 19.31 12.92 0.30
C ILE A 118 20.26 13.79 1.12
N THR A 119 21.37 14.24 0.54
CA THR A 119 22.36 15.10 1.20
C THR A 119 22.06 16.60 1.06
N LEU A 120 21.22 16.98 0.09
CA LEU A 120 20.87 18.38 -0.17
C LEU A 120 19.46 18.72 0.28
N ASN A 121 18.46 17.98 -0.20
CA ASN A 121 17.05 18.19 0.12
C ASN A 121 16.47 16.95 0.80
N PHE A 122 17.04 16.66 1.97
CA PHE A 122 16.75 15.50 2.80
C PHE A 122 15.25 15.22 2.95
N GLU A 123 14.47 16.19 3.43
CA GLU A 123 13.03 16.01 3.69
C GLU A 123 12.25 15.62 2.43
N LEU A 124 12.55 16.29 1.30
CA LEU A 124 11.86 16.02 0.04
C LEU A 124 12.22 14.64 -0.51
N THR A 125 13.52 14.30 -0.51
CA THR A 125 14.01 13.00 -0.99
C THR A 125 13.51 11.86 -0.12
N LYS A 126 13.55 12.02 1.21
CA LYS A 126 13.02 11.04 2.16
C LYS A 126 11.51 10.85 1.97
N ALA A 127 10.73 11.94 1.94
CA ALA A 127 9.28 11.84 1.80
C ALA A 127 8.85 11.21 0.47
N TYR A 128 9.58 11.46 -0.62
CA TYR A 128 9.37 10.78 -1.90
C TYR A 128 9.65 9.27 -1.81
N LEU A 129 10.80 8.88 -1.27
CA LEU A 129 11.18 7.47 -1.13
C LEU A 129 10.25 6.71 -0.20
N ASP A 130 9.86 7.32 0.93
CA ASP A 130 8.90 6.75 1.87
C ASP A 130 7.53 6.51 1.20
N LEU A 131 7.07 7.44 0.37
CA LEU A 131 5.81 7.29 -0.35
C LEU A 131 5.88 6.14 -1.36
N VAL A 132 6.98 6.05 -2.11
CA VAL A 132 7.22 4.95 -3.05
C VAL A 132 7.25 3.60 -2.34
N VAL A 133 7.98 3.48 -1.24
CA VAL A 133 8.06 2.25 -0.44
C VAL A 133 6.68 1.88 0.13
N THR A 134 5.97 2.86 0.68
CA THR A 134 4.61 2.67 1.23
C THR A 134 3.67 2.17 0.14
N TYR A 135 3.68 2.81 -1.03
CA TYR A 135 2.84 2.43 -2.16
C TYR A 135 3.11 1.00 -2.64
N VAL A 136 4.38 0.67 -2.89
CA VAL A 136 4.81 -0.68 -3.31
C VAL A 136 4.40 -1.72 -2.27
N THR A 137 4.69 -1.47 -0.99
CA THR A 137 4.35 -2.39 0.12
C THR A 137 2.86 -2.64 0.19
N LEU A 138 2.06 -1.59 0.00
CA LEU A 138 0.61 -1.66 0.09
C LEU A 138 0.01 -2.47 -1.07
N MET A 139 0.47 -2.25 -2.31
CA MET A 139 0.04 -3.05 -3.46
C MET A 139 0.49 -4.51 -3.36
N VAL A 140 1.66 -4.78 -2.77
CA VAL A 140 2.08 -6.14 -2.45
C VAL A 140 1.18 -6.75 -1.37
N LEU A 141 0.87 -6.02 -0.29
CA LEU A 141 0.02 -6.50 0.80
C LEU A 141 -1.40 -6.81 0.32
N LEU A 142 -1.95 -5.97 -0.56
CA LEU A 142 -3.23 -6.20 -1.25
C LEU A 142 -3.27 -7.57 -1.93
N SER A 143 -2.24 -7.92 -2.70
CA SER A 143 -2.15 -9.21 -3.41
C SER A 143 -2.12 -10.42 -2.45
N ARG A 144 -1.77 -10.20 -1.18
CA ARG A 144 -1.71 -11.22 -0.12
C ARG A 144 -3.02 -11.37 0.66
N VAL A 145 -4.05 -10.61 0.33
CA VAL A 145 -5.42 -10.85 0.83
C VAL A 145 -6.07 -11.90 -0.07
N GLU A 146 -6.15 -13.14 0.40
CA GLU A 146 -6.60 -14.29 -0.41
C GLU A 146 -8.06 -14.13 -0.85
N ASP A 147 -8.96 -13.81 0.07
CA ASP A 147 -10.40 -13.70 -0.20
C ASP A 147 -10.82 -12.36 -0.85
N ARG A 148 -9.88 -11.51 -1.31
CA ARG A 148 -10.18 -10.16 -1.82
C ARG A 148 -11.24 -10.15 -2.93
N LYS A 149 -11.19 -11.10 -3.88
CA LYS A 149 -12.16 -11.22 -4.98
C LYS A 149 -13.54 -11.63 -4.47
N ALA A 150 -13.59 -12.52 -3.48
CA ALA A 150 -14.83 -12.96 -2.85
C ALA A 150 -15.49 -11.84 -2.05
N VAL A 151 -14.72 -11.13 -1.22
CA VAL A 151 -15.21 -9.97 -0.43
C VAL A 151 -15.81 -8.91 -1.34
N LEU A 152 -15.07 -8.49 -2.37
CA LEU A 152 -15.51 -7.43 -3.27
C LEU A 152 -16.69 -7.86 -4.15
N GLY A 153 -16.64 -9.08 -4.69
CA GLY A 153 -17.71 -9.59 -5.55
C GLY A 153 -19.01 -9.90 -4.80
N LEU A 154 -18.94 -10.41 -3.57
CA LEU A 154 -20.12 -10.61 -2.72
C LEU A 154 -20.78 -9.29 -2.38
N PHE A 155 -19.99 -8.29 -1.98
CA PHE A 155 -20.51 -6.95 -1.68
C PHE A 155 -21.18 -6.34 -2.91
N ASN A 156 -20.51 -6.31 -4.06
CA ASN A 156 -21.08 -5.71 -5.27
C ASN A 156 -22.33 -6.44 -5.76
N ALA A 157 -22.34 -7.78 -5.73
CA ALA A 157 -23.54 -8.55 -6.10
C ALA A 157 -24.72 -8.24 -5.17
N ALA A 158 -24.49 -8.19 -3.86
CA ALA A 158 -25.52 -7.84 -2.89
C ALA A 158 -26.01 -6.39 -3.07
N HIS A 159 -25.09 -5.46 -3.31
CA HIS A 159 -25.40 -4.05 -3.60
C HIS A 159 -26.28 -3.93 -4.85
N GLU A 160 -25.91 -4.60 -5.94
CA GLU A 160 -26.70 -4.59 -7.17
C GLU A 160 -28.10 -5.17 -6.98
N MET A 161 -28.25 -6.24 -6.20
CA MET A 161 -29.57 -6.81 -5.89
C MET A 161 -30.46 -5.88 -5.05
N VAL A 162 -29.88 -4.99 -4.24
CA VAL A 162 -30.63 -4.04 -3.40
C VAL A 162 -30.95 -2.76 -4.15
N HIS A 163 -29.99 -2.24 -4.92
CA HIS A 163 -30.09 -0.94 -5.58
C HIS A 163 -30.44 -1.02 -7.06
N ASN A 164 -30.55 -2.23 -7.63
CA ASN A 164 -30.67 -2.49 -9.06
C ASN A 164 -29.52 -1.88 -9.90
N GLN A 165 -28.39 -1.60 -9.25
CA GLN A 165 -27.21 -0.99 -9.85
C GLN A 165 -25.94 -1.43 -9.11
N SER A 166 -24.92 -1.81 -9.86
CA SER A 166 -23.57 -2.03 -9.34
C SER A 166 -22.98 -0.75 -8.74
N ASP A 167 -22.09 -0.90 -7.76
CA ASP A 167 -21.37 0.24 -7.19
C ASP A 167 -20.46 0.89 -8.25
N SER A 168 -20.42 2.23 -8.29
CA SER A 168 -19.73 2.99 -9.34
C SER A 168 -18.21 2.78 -9.34
N SER A 169 -17.63 2.45 -8.19
CA SER A 169 -16.20 2.18 -8.05
C SER A 169 -15.84 0.75 -8.44
N PHE A 170 -16.80 -0.18 -8.46
CA PHE A 170 -16.53 -1.61 -8.66
C PHE A 170 -15.80 -1.94 -9.97
N PRO A 171 -16.13 -1.35 -11.14
CA PRO A 171 -15.42 -1.67 -12.38
C PRO A 171 -13.92 -1.33 -12.31
N ARG A 172 -13.58 -0.15 -11.79
CA ARG A 172 -12.18 0.30 -11.64
C ARG A 172 -11.48 -0.50 -10.55
N LEU A 173 -12.16 -0.75 -9.43
CA LEU A 173 -11.61 -1.52 -8.32
C LEU A 173 -11.32 -2.96 -8.75
N GLY A 174 -12.28 -3.60 -9.42
CA GLY A 174 -12.12 -4.94 -9.98
C GLY A 174 -10.95 -5.04 -10.94
N GLN A 175 -10.77 -4.06 -11.82
CA GLN A 175 -9.61 -4.00 -12.71
C GLN A 175 -8.29 -3.85 -11.92
N MET A 176 -8.25 -2.99 -10.89
CA MET A 176 -7.06 -2.85 -10.02
C MET A 176 -6.68 -4.18 -9.36
N ILE A 177 -7.66 -4.95 -8.86
CA ILE A 177 -7.39 -6.27 -8.25
C ILE A 177 -6.81 -7.26 -9.25
N MET A 178 -7.22 -7.20 -10.52
CA MET A 178 -6.72 -8.06 -11.58
C MET A 178 -5.33 -7.64 -12.06
N ASP A 179 -5.09 -6.34 -12.22
CA ASP A 179 -3.82 -5.79 -12.69
C ASP A 179 -2.67 -6.10 -11.72
N TYR A 180 -2.95 -6.12 -10.40
CA TYR A 180 -1.95 -6.34 -9.35
C TYR A 180 -1.82 -7.81 -8.92
N ASP A 181 -2.15 -8.74 -9.81
CA ASP A 181 -2.07 -10.19 -9.61
C ASP A 181 -1.30 -10.84 -10.78
N PRO A 182 0.06 -10.89 -10.76
CA PRO A 182 0.96 -10.57 -9.65
C PRO A 182 1.40 -9.09 -9.58
N PRO A 183 1.64 -8.53 -8.37
CA PRO A 183 1.81 -7.08 -8.17
C PRO A 183 3.15 -6.53 -8.69
N ILE A 184 4.24 -7.31 -8.59
CA ILE A 184 5.59 -6.82 -8.92
C ILE A 184 5.72 -6.48 -10.40
N LYS A 185 5.09 -7.27 -11.27
CA LYS A 185 5.11 -7.02 -12.72
C LYS A 185 4.44 -5.67 -13.03
N LYS A 186 3.22 -5.47 -12.52
CA LYS A 186 2.46 -4.24 -12.73
C LYS A 186 3.19 -3.02 -12.15
N LEU A 187 3.75 -3.14 -10.96
CA LEU A 187 4.56 -2.07 -10.34
C LEU A 187 5.77 -1.73 -11.21
N SER A 188 6.50 -2.72 -11.75
CA SER A 188 7.64 -2.45 -12.63
C SER A 188 7.25 -1.69 -13.89
N GLU A 189 6.10 -2.01 -14.49
CA GLU A 189 5.57 -1.29 -15.65
C GLU A 189 5.15 0.14 -15.28
N GLU A 190 4.47 0.30 -14.15
CA GLU A 190 3.95 1.58 -13.66
C GLU A 190 5.06 2.57 -13.26
N PHE A 191 6.19 2.08 -12.73
CA PHE A 191 7.34 2.91 -12.40
C PHE A 191 8.25 3.21 -13.59
N GLY A 192 7.99 2.65 -14.77
CA GLY A 192 8.72 2.94 -16.01
C GLY A 192 8.93 4.45 -16.29
N PRO A 193 7.88 5.28 -16.33
CA PRO A 193 8.01 6.73 -16.53
C PRO A 193 8.73 7.46 -15.37
N HIS A 194 8.73 6.89 -14.17
CA HIS A 194 9.28 7.48 -12.95
C HIS A 194 10.75 7.06 -12.69
N ALA A 195 11.30 6.18 -13.53
CA ALA A 195 12.58 5.52 -13.28
C ALA A 195 13.75 6.51 -13.10
N LYS A 196 13.80 7.58 -13.89
CA LYS A 196 14.88 8.58 -13.80
C LYS A 196 14.92 9.26 -12.43
N LEU A 197 13.77 9.77 -11.97
CA LEU A 197 13.66 10.47 -10.69
C LEU A 197 13.96 9.51 -9.53
N LEU A 198 13.37 8.32 -9.55
CA LEU A 198 13.58 7.28 -8.55
C LEU A 198 15.04 6.83 -8.46
N CYS A 199 15.69 6.57 -9.60
CA CYS A 199 17.10 6.20 -9.64
C CYS A 199 17.99 7.30 -9.07
N THR A 200 17.72 8.57 -9.38
CA THR A 200 18.51 9.70 -8.86
C THR A 200 18.42 9.77 -7.33
N ALA A 201 17.20 9.66 -6.78
CA ALA A 201 16.97 9.62 -5.34
C ALA A 201 17.71 8.44 -4.67
N LEU A 202 17.61 7.23 -5.24
CA LEU A 202 18.25 6.03 -4.71
C LEU A 202 19.79 6.09 -4.80
N VAL A 203 20.35 6.61 -5.89
CA VAL A 203 21.81 6.76 -6.04
C VAL A 203 22.37 7.72 -5.00
N SER A 204 21.64 8.78 -4.64
CA SER A 204 22.07 9.71 -3.57
C SER A 204 22.26 9.00 -2.22
N LEU A 205 21.51 7.92 -1.94
CA LEU A 205 21.67 7.13 -0.72
C LEU A 205 23.03 6.43 -0.64
N SER A 206 23.67 6.13 -1.77
CA SER A 206 24.95 5.41 -1.78
C SER A 206 26.03 6.11 -0.95
N GLN A 207 26.02 7.44 -0.91
CA GLN A 207 26.97 8.25 -0.15
C GLN A 207 26.83 8.04 1.37
N ILE A 208 25.62 7.70 1.85
CA ILE A 208 25.31 7.55 3.28
C ILE A 208 25.26 6.07 3.67
N TYR A 209 24.61 5.23 2.86
CA TYR A 209 24.26 3.86 3.21
C TYR A 209 25.49 2.99 3.50
N PHE A 210 26.52 3.03 2.65
CA PHE A 210 27.73 2.24 2.87
C PHE A 210 28.48 2.64 4.14
N GLY A 211 28.45 3.93 4.50
CA GLY A 211 29.05 4.42 5.74
C GLY A 211 28.30 4.00 7.01
N ARG A 212 27.00 3.71 6.89
CA ARG A 212 26.12 3.26 7.98
C ARG A 212 26.00 1.73 8.07
N ASN A 213 26.23 1.02 6.97
CA ASN A 213 26.13 -0.44 6.87
C ASN A 213 27.51 -1.12 6.98
N LEU A 214 28.29 -0.77 8.01
CA LEU A 214 29.62 -1.35 8.26
C LEU A 214 29.54 -2.58 9.15
N SER A 215 30.46 -3.53 8.94
CA SER A 215 30.64 -4.67 9.86
C SER A 215 31.14 -4.23 11.22
N ALA A 216 30.88 -5.04 12.25
CA ALA A 216 31.34 -4.78 13.62
C ALA A 216 32.86 -4.54 13.71
N GLU A 217 33.65 -5.27 12.91
CA GLU A 217 35.11 -5.10 12.82
C GLU A 217 35.51 -3.70 12.32
N LYS A 218 34.87 -3.23 11.24
CA LYS A 218 35.10 -1.87 10.69
C LYS A 218 34.62 -0.76 11.63
N TRP A 219 33.61 -1.03 12.45
CA TRP A 219 33.18 -0.11 13.50
C TRP A 219 34.22 0.01 14.61
N ARG A 220 34.76 -1.12 15.09
CA ARG A 220 35.80 -1.12 16.14
C ARG A 220 37.05 -0.38 15.70
N SER A 221 37.53 -0.61 14.47
CA SER A 221 38.69 0.12 13.96
C SER A 221 38.42 1.64 13.84
N LYS A 222 37.22 2.06 13.42
CA LYS A 222 36.85 3.49 13.42
C LYS A 222 36.79 4.12 14.80
N ILE A 223 36.29 3.38 15.81
CA ILE A 223 36.22 3.84 17.21
C ILE A 223 37.63 3.94 17.81
N GLU A 224 38.52 3.02 17.45
CA GLU A 224 39.93 3.05 17.85
C GLU A 224 40.63 4.33 17.37
N PHE A 225 40.24 4.86 16.19
CA PHE A 225 40.69 6.17 15.69
C PHE A 225 39.97 7.39 16.31
N SER A 226 38.83 7.23 17.01
CA SER A 226 38.03 8.37 17.51
C SER A 226 38.14 8.66 19.02
N GLY A 227 39.16 8.11 19.70
CA GLY A 227 39.56 8.52 21.06
C GLY A 227 39.66 7.34 22.03
N LYS A 228 40.54 7.32 23.03
CA LYS A 228 40.62 8.29 24.15
C LYS A 228 39.26 8.87 24.64
N SER A 229 38.13 8.37 24.15
CA SER A 229 36.77 8.74 24.56
C SER A 229 36.01 7.50 25.04
N TRP A 230 36.72 6.55 25.66
CA TRP A 230 36.16 5.33 26.24
C TRP A 230 35.47 5.54 27.59
N THR A 231 35.63 6.71 28.21
CA THR A 231 35.09 7.01 29.55
C THR A 231 33.56 7.12 29.63
N LEU A 232 32.83 7.17 28.51
CA LEU A 232 31.36 7.28 28.51
C LEU A 232 30.62 5.97 28.24
N ILE A 233 31.27 4.95 27.65
CA ILE A 233 30.62 3.67 27.32
C ILE A 233 30.76 2.65 28.46
N GLU A 234 31.85 2.71 29.24
CA GLU A 234 31.99 1.87 30.45
C GLU A 234 30.90 2.17 31.50
N ALA A 235 30.44 3.41 31.59
CA ALA A 235 29.37 3.82 32.53
C ALA A 235 27.98 3.21 32.24
N PHE A 236 27.76 2.67 31.04
CA PHE A 236 26.52 1.96 30.70
C PHE A 236 26.67 0.43 30.79
N SER A 237 27.89 -0.11 30.74
CA SER A 237 28.13 -1.55 30.88
C SER A 237 28.16 -2.00 32.35
N ASP A 238 28.56 -1.13 33.28
CA ASP A 238 28.69 -1.48 34.70
C ASP A 238 27.38 -1.45 35.50
N ARG A 239 26.26 -1.07 34.88
CA ARG A 239 24.94 -1.04 35.56
C ARG A 239 24.08 -2.29 35.39
N HIS A 240 24.62 -3.37 34.81
CA HIS A 240 23.90 -4.65 34.67
C HIS A 240 24.57 -5.85 35.36
N HIS A 241 25.56 -5.64 36.23
CA HIS A 241 26.18 -6.72 36.97
C HIS A 241 26.49 -6.37 38.44
N VAL A 242 25.53 -5.85 39.22
CA VAL A 242 25.50 -6.07 40.68
C VAL A 242 24.04 -6.05 41.17
N LEU A 243 23.60 -7.21 41.68
CA LEU A 243 22.35 -7.56 42.40
C LEU A 243 21.07 -7.69 41.58
#